data_AF-A0A6I9PA14-F1
#
_entry.id   AF-A0A6I9PA14-F1
#
_cell.length_a   1.000
_cell.length_b   1.000
_cell.length_c   1.000
_cell.angle_alpha   90.00
_cell.angle_beta   90.00
_cell.angle_gamma   90.00
#
_symmetry.space_group_name_H-M   'P 1'
#
loop_
_entity.id
_entity.type
_entity.pdbx_description
1 polymer ?
#
loop_
_entity_poly.entity_id
_entity_poly.type
_entity_poly.pdbx_seq_one_letter_code
_entity_poly.pdbx_strand_id
1 'polypeptide(L)'
;MAGPPAVIWEREVEGLLRYRELVPRLEEALGKFSSRDPAEVIQPVRATVPLQKHHGFMGLMPTYMENKGVLCTKFVCFYKREDGSNLPPTQATVVLLDPEYGNVKAVRKTLLNTGMRTAAVRPAKYHWFYIN
;
A
#
# COMPACT_ATOMS: atom_id res chain seq x y z
N MET A 1 2.51 5.90 27.30
CA MET A 1 2.18 6.65 26.07
C MET A 1 2.96 6.05 24.92
N ALA A 2 2.32 5.81 23.77
CA ALA A 2 3.04 5.35 22.59
C ALA A 2 4.08 6.41 22.19
N GLY A 3 5.32 5.98 21.90
CA GLY A 3 6.36 6.86 21.39
C GLY A 3 6.02 7.42 20.01
N PRO A 4 6.81 8.37 19.48
CA PRO A 4 6.60 8.88 18.12
C PRO A 4 6.68 7.73 17.10
N PRO A 5 5.90 7.80 16.00
CA PRO A 5 5.93 6.77 14.98
C PRO A 5 7.30 6.67 14.31
N ALA A 6 7.73 5.46 13.99
CA ALA A 6 8.94 5.25 13.20
C ALA A 6 8.75 5.80 11.78
N VAL A 7 9.72 6.58 11.29
CA VAL A 7 9.74 7.02 9.89
C VAL A 7 10.72 6.14 9.13
N ILE A 8 10.21 5.36 8.18
CA ILE A 8 11.00 4.41 7.40
C ILE A 8 11.28 5.02 6.04
N TRP A 9 12.56 5.26 5.75
CA TRP A 9 13.01 5.77 4.46
C TRP A 9 13.10 4.66 3.41
N GLU A 10 12.99 5.04 2.14
CA GLU A 10 12.99 4.10 1.02
C GLU A 10 14.26 3.23 0.97
N ARG A 11 15.43 3.85 1.13
CA ARG A 11 16.75 3.19 1.19
C ARG A 11 16.85 2.09 2.26
N GLU A 12 16.14 2.24 3.38
CA GLU A 12 16.15 1.26 4.47
C GLU A 12 15.37 -0.01 4.10
N VAL A 13 14.45 0.10 3.14
CA VAL A 13 13.59 -0.99 2.68
C VAL A 13 14.14 -1.67 1.43
N GLU A 14 14.81 -0.92 0.56
CA GLU A 14 15.40 -1.45 -0.69
C GLU A 14 16.39 -2.59 -0.44
N GLY A 15 17.21 -2.51 0.62
CA GLY A 15 18.14 -3.58 1.00
C GLY A 15 17.48 -4.80 1.64
N LEU A 16 16.23 -4.67 2.10
CA LEU A 16 15.50 -5.69 2.86
C LEU A 16 14.49 -6.45 2.01
N LEU A 17 13.90 -5.81 1.00
CA LEU A 17 12.90 -6.45 0.15
C LEU A 17 13.56 -7.24 -0.99
N ARG A 18 13.47 -8.57 -0.92
CA ARG A 18 13.95 -9.48 -1.98
C ARG A 18 12.75 -10.16 -2.66
N TYR A 19 12.73 -10.20 -4.00
CA TYR A 19 11.65 -10.86 -4.76
C TYR A 19 11.33 -12.28 -4.30
N ARG A 20 12.38 -13.09 -4.05
CA ARG A 20 12.26 -14.47 -3.57
C ARG A 20 11.48 -14.60 -2.24
N GLU A 21 11.52 -13.58 -1.40
CA GLU A 21 10.83 -13.53 -0.10
C GLU A 21 9.49 -12.80 -0.19
N LEU A 22 9.30 -11.99 -1.23
CA LEU A 22 8.13 -11.16 -1.46
C LEU A 22 7.03 -11.93 -2.21
N VAL A 23 7.38 -12.65 -3.29
CA VAL A 23 6.42 -13.33 -4.17
C VAL A 23 5.57 -14.35 -3.40
N PRO A 24 6.15 -15.29 -2.62
CA PRO A 24 5.34 -16.28 -1.89
C PRO A 24 4.39 -15.64 -0.87
N ARG A 25 4.83 -14.54 -0.23
CA ARG A 25 3.98 -13.79 0.71
C ARG A 25 2.84 -13.04 0.02
N LEU A 26 3.07 -12.58 -1.21
CA LEU A 26 2.00 -11.97 -2.01
C LEU A 26 0.99 -13.01 -2.47
N GLU A 27 1.44 -14.19 -2.88
CA GLU A 27 0.56 -15.31 -3.23
C GLU A 27 -0.30 -15.74 -2.05
N GLU A 28 0.30 -15.89 -0.86
CA GLU A 28 -0.44 -16.20 0.37
C GLU A 28 -1.48 -15.11 0.67
N ALA A 29 -1.07 -13.83 0.67
CA ALA A 29 -1.98 -12.73 0.94
C ALA A 29 -3.12 -12.64 -0.09
N LEU A 30 -2.84 -12.93 -1.36
CA LEU A 30 -3.83 -12.96 -2.43
C LEU A 30 -4.79 -14.14 -2.28
N GLY A 31 -4.29 -15.31 -1.91
CA GLY A 31 -5.11 -16.48 -1.61
C GLY A 31 -6.08 -16.20 -0.46
N LYS A 32 -5.59 -15.58 0.61
CA LYS A 32 -6.39 -15.16 1.77
C LYS A 32 -7.42 -14.08 1.43
N PHE A 33 -7.04 -13.08 0.65
CA PHE A 33 -8.01 -12.09 0.17
C PHE A 33 -9.09 -12.73 -0.71
N SER A 34 -8.71 -13.72 -1.53
CA SER A 34 -9.62 -14.40 -2.45
C SER A 34 -10.56 -15.40 -1.77
N SER A 35 -10.20 -15.93 -0.58
CA SER A 35 -11.10 -16.79 0.20
C SER A 35 -12.35 -16.04 0.68
N ARG A 36 -12.30 -14.70 0.71
CA ARG A 36 -13.35 -13.81 1.23
C ARG A 36 -13.72 -14.09 2.69
N ASP A 37 -12.81 -14.71 3.43
CA ASP A 37 -12.96 -14.93 4.86
C ASP A 37 -12.53 -13.68 5.63
N PRO A 38 -13.45 -12.99 6.33
CA PRO A 38 -13.11 -11.82 7.14
C PRO A 38 -12.12 -12.14 8.27
N ALA A 39 -12.02 -13.40 8.72
CA ALA A 39 -11.04 -13.80 9.73
C ALA A 39 -9.60 -13.80 9.20
N GLU A 40 -9.43 -13.89 7.88
CA GLU A 40 -8.12 -13.88 7.22
C GLU A 40 -7.70 -12.47 6.81
N VAL A 41 -8.57 -11.75 6.08
CA VAL A 41 -8.28 -10.40 5.58
C VAL A 41 -9.56 -9.57 5.48
N ILE A 42 -9.57 -8.42 6.14
CA ILE A 42 -10.56 -7.36 5.95
C ILE A 42 -9.91 -6.26 5.11
N GLN A 43 -10.29 -6.18 3.84
CA GLN A 43 -9.82 -5.16 2.91
C GLN A 43 -11.02 -4.62 2.12
N PRO A 44 -11.62 -3.48 2.55
CA PRO A 44 -12.73 -2.89 1.81
C PRO A 44 -12.26 -2.35 0.44
N VAL A 45 -13.24 -2.04 -0.40
CA VAL A 45 -13.00 -1.29 -1.64
C VAL A 45 -12.38 0.07 -1.29
N ARG A 46 -11.42 0.53 -2.10
CA ARG A 46 -10.75 1.83 -1.88
C ARG A 46 -11.76 2.96 -1.87
N ALA A 47 -11.55 3.88 -0.94
CA ALA A 47 -12.16 5.18 -0.99
C ALA A 47 -11.31 6.12 -1.85
N THR A 48 -11.93 6.82 -2.80
CA THR A 48 -11.25 7.77 -3.68
C THR A 48 -11.78 9.18 -3.45
N VAL A 49 -10.87 10.14 -3.32
CA VAL A 49 -11.15 11.57 -3.21
C VAL A 49 -10.65 12.26 -4.48
N PRO A 50 -11.54 12.79 -5.34
CA PRO A 50 -11.12 13.52 -6.53
C PRO A 50 -10.51 14.88 -6.15
N LEU A 51 -9.36 15.20 -6.74
CA LEU A 51 -8.63 16.45 -6.56
C LEU A 51 -8.73 17.28 -7.85
N GLN A 52 -9.94 17.73 -8.17
CA GLN A 52 -10.28 18.32 -9.48
C GLN A 52 -9.37 19.48 -9.88
N LYS A 53 -9.09 20.42 -8.96
CA LYS A 53 -8.20 21.56 -9.19
C LYS A 53 -6.79 21.15 -9.65
N HIS A 54 -6.35 19.95 -9.28
CA HIS A 54 -5.00 19.45 -9.56
C HIS A 54 -5.00 18.33 -10.60
N HIS A 55 -6.11 18.10 -11.31
CA HIS A 55 -6.27 17.01 -12.28
C HIS A 55 -5.81 15.65 -11.71
N GLY A 56 -6.17 15.38 -10.47
CA GLY A 56 -5.72 14.20 -9.74
C GLY A 56 -6.78 13.57 -8.85
N PHE A 57 -6.37 12.55 -8.11
CA PHE A 57 -7.18 11.92 -7.07
C PHE A 57 -6.28 11.32 -5.98
N MET A 58 -6.82 11.20 -4.77
CA MET A 58 -6.23 10.47 -3.66
C MET A 58 -7.03 9.18 -3.44
N GLY A 59 -6.35 8.03 -3.37
CA GLY A 59 -6.91 6.74 -2.99
C GLY A 59 -6.48 6.33 -1.59
N LEU A 60 -7.42 5.76 -0.83
CA LEU A 60 -7.20 5.16 0.48
C LEU A 60 -7.45 3.66 0.41
N MET A 61 -6.44 2.86 0.75
CA MET A 61 -6.49 1.40 0.68
C MET A 61 -6.18 0.82 2.08
N PRO A 62 -7.16 0.74 2.98
CA PRO A 62 -6.98 0.16 4.31
C PRO A 62 -7.03 -1.38 4.25
N THR A 63 -6.31 -2.04 5.14
CA THR A 63 -6.29 -3.50 5.27
C THR A 63 -6.02 -3.89 6.71
N TYR A 64 -6.82 -4.83 7.21
CA TYR A 64 -6.68 -5.45 8.52
C TYR A 64 -6.58 -6.96 8.37
N MET A 65 -5.59 -7.57 9.03
CA MET A 65 -5.43 -9.03 9.14
C MET A 65 -5.39 -9.39 10.62
N GLU A 66 -6.52 -9.85 11.15
CA GLU A 66 -6.70 -10.14 12.58
C GLU A 66 -5.72 -11.21 13.05
N ASN A 67 -5.60 -12.31 12.31
CA ASN A 67 -4.69 -13.42 12.61
C ASN A 67 -3.19 -13.03 12.63
N LYS A 68 -2.82 -11.87 12.08
CA LYS A 68 -1.46 -11.33 12.10
C LYS A 68 -1.32 -10.09 12.98
N GLY A 69 -2.42 -9.56 13.54
CA GLY A 69 -2.41 -8.29 14.27
C GLY A 69 -1.90 -7.12 13.43
N VAL A 70 -2.15 -7.14 12.11
CA VAL A 70 -1.65 -6.10 11.18
C VAL A 70 -2.80 -5.21 10.75
N LEU A 71 -2.75 -3.94 11.16
CA LEU A 71 -3.59 -2.87 10.65
C LEU A 71 -2.73 -1.88 9.87
N CYS A 72 -3.02 -1.70 8.58
CA CYS A 72 -2.29 -0.76 7.76
C CYS A 72 -3.21 -0.05 6.77
N THR A 73 -2.75 1.10 6.28
CA THR A 73 -3.42 1.78 5.17
C THR A 73 -2.39 2.39 4.23
N LYS A 74 -2.70 2.35 2.94
CA LYS A 74 -1.92 3.04 1.92
C LYS A 74 -2.73 4.23 1.40
N PHE A 75 -2.10 5.40 1.45
CA PHE A 75 -2.51 6.58 0.71
C PHE A 75 -1.77 6.59 -0.62
N VAL A 76 -2.47 6.85 -1.72
CA VAL A 76 -1.84 7.06 -3.02
C VAL A 76 -2.47 8.24 -3.71
N CYS A 77 -1.67 9.22 -4.12
CA CYS A 77 -2.12 10.36 -4.90
C CYS A 77 -1.63 10.21 -6.33
N PHE A 78 -2.54 10.27 -7.29
CA PHE A 78 -2.25 10.30 -8.72
C PHE A 78 -2.61 11.67 -9.27
N TYR A 79 -1.76 12.19 -10.15
CA TYR A 79 -1.95 13.48 -10.81
C TYR A 79 -1.63 13.34 -12.28
N LYS A 80 -2.52 13.85 -13.14
CA LYS A 80 -2.20 14.08 -14.55
C LYS A 80 -1.19 15.22 -14.61
N ARG A 81 0.00 14.92 -15.08
CA ARG A 81 1.08 15.90 -15.27
C ARG A 81 1.21 16.21 -16.76
N GLU A 82 1.62 17.43 -17.05
CA GLU A 82 1.98 17.85 -18.40
C GLU A 82 3.33 17.27 -18.80
N ASP A 83 3.54 17.12 -20.11
CA ASP A 83 4.82 16.67 -20.65
C ASP A 83 5.94 17.65 -20.25
N GLY A 84 7.05 17.12 -19.74
CA GLY A 84 8.16 17.93 -19.21
C GLY A 84 7.98 18.43 -17.77
N SER A 85 6.89 18.05 -17.08
CA SER A 85 6.74 18.38 -15.66
C SER A 85 7.77 17.65 -14.79
N ASN A 86 8.43 18.39 -13.89
CA ASN A 86 9.34 17.84 -12.89
C ASN A 86 8.62 17.26 -11.65
N LEU A 87 7.29 17.36 -11.59
CA LEU A 87 6.52 16.87 -10.45
C LEU A 87 6.21 15.38 -10.61
N PRO A 88 6.29 14.58 -9.53
CA PRO A 88 5.93 13.18 -9.61
C PRO A 88 4.45 13.01 -9.95
N PRO A 89 4.10 12.13 -10.91
CA PRO A 89 2.71 11.84 -11.26
C PRO A 89 2.01 10.98 -10.21
N THR A 90 2.79 10.30 -9.35
CA THR A 90 2.25 9.49 -8.27
C THR A 90 3.11 9.59 -7.03
N GLN A 91 2.47 9.68 -5.87
CA GLN A 91 3.10 9.57 -4.55
C GLN A 91 2.28 8.61 -3.71
N ALA A 92 2.94 7.73 -2.96
CA ALA A 92 2.25 6.86 -2.01
C ALA A 92 2.92 6.88 -0.64
N THR A 93 2.10 6.68 0.39
CA THR A 93 2.56 6.55 1.77
C THR A 93 1.82 5.37 2.40
N VAL A 94 2.55 4.49 3.06
CA VAL A 94 1.98 3.41 3.86
C VAL A 94 2.10 3.76 5.32
N VAL A 95 1.02 3.59 6.07
CA VAL A 95 0.96 3.79 7.51
C VAL A 95 0.62 2.46 8.16
N LEU A 96 1.41 2.09 9.17
CA LEU A 96 1.16 0.95 10.05
C LEU A 96 0.58 1.48 11.35
N LEU A 97 -0.54 0.92 11.78
CA LEU A 97 -1.24 1.29 13.00
C LEU A 97 -1.25 0.12 13.97
N ASP A 98 -1.35 0.45 15.25
CA ASP A 98 -1.67 -0.53 16.27
C ASP A 98 -3.18 -0.89 16.18
N PRO A 99 -3.55 -2.16 15.98
CA PRO A 99 -4.95 -2.54 15.86
C PRO A 99 -5.73 -2.40 17.18
N GLU A 100 -5.07 -2.44 18.33
CA GLU A 100 -5.71 -2.35 19.65
C GLU A 100 -5.86 -0.88 20.09
N TYR A 101 -4.79 -0.09 19.92
CA TYR A 101 -4.74 1.28 20.43
C TYR A 101 -4.96 2.36 19.35
N GLY A 102 -4.92 1.99 18.06
CA GLY A 102 -5.12 2.90 16.93
C GLY A 102 -3.98 3.89 16.66
N ASN A 103 -2.93 3.92 17.48
CA ASN A 103 -1.80 4.82 17.27
C ASN A 103 -0.95 4.41 16.07
N VAL A 104 -0.32 5.39 15.42
CA VAL A 104 0.60 5.12 14.32
C VAL A 104 1.89 4.52 14.88
N LYS A 105 2.29 3.37 14.34
CA LYS A 105 3.56 2.69 14.67
C LYS A 105 4.67 3.07 13.70
N ALA A 106 4.34 3.16 12.41
CA ALA A 106 5.31 3.53 11.39
C ALA A 106 4.66 4.25 10.20
N VAL A 107 5.42 5.14 9.57
CA VAL A 107 5.07 5.81 8.33
C VAL A 107 6.19 5.58 7.32
N ARG A 108 5.83 5.15 6.11
CA ARG A 108 6.79 4.87 5.03
C ARG A 108 6.37 5.56 3.74
N LYS A 109 7.24 6.44 3.22
CA LYS A 109 7.09 6.95 1.85
C LYS A 109 7.37 5.82 0.86
N THR A 110 6.54 5.72 -0.16
CA THR A 110 6.66 4.71 -1.22
C THR A 110 6.57 5.40 -2.58
N LEU A 111 7.61 5.30 -3.40
CA LEU A 111 7.51 5.70 -4.79
C LEU A 111 6.88 4.58 -5.63
N LEU A 112 6.27 4.94 -6.77
CA LEU A 112 5.71 3.98 -7.74
C LEU A 112 6.75 2.96 -8.22
N ASN A 113 8.05 3.29 -8.13
CA ASN A 113 9.18 2.40 -8.40
C ASN A 113 9.37 1.28 -7.37
N THR A 114 8.43 1.07 -6.45
CA THR A 114 8.15 -0.27 -5.90
C THR A 114 7.48 -1.16 -6.95
N GLY A 115 8.16 -1.28 -8.11
CA GLY A 115 7.89 -2.25 -9.13
C GLY A 115 7.87 -3.66 -8.55
N MET A 116 8.48 -3.96 -7.41
CA MET A 116 8.53 -5.35 -6.94
C MET A 116 7.18 -5.96 -6.57
N ARG A 117 6.24 -5.24 -5.93
CA ARG A 117 4.91 -5.81 -5.65
C ARG A 117 4.05 -5.85 -6.90
N THR A 118 4.04 -4.76 -7.67
CA THR A 118 3.27 -4.70 -8.92
C THR A 118 3.84 -5.66 -9.97
N ALA A 119 5.15 -5.78 -10.11
CA ALA A 119 5.85 -6.67 -11.03
C ALA A 119 5.94 -8.12 -10.53
N ALA A 120 5.89 -8.38 -9.22
CA ALA A 120 5.68 -9.73 -8.69
C ALA A 120 4.24 -10.21 -8.88
N VAL A 121 3.26 -9.30 -8.92
CA VAL A 121 1.86 -9.65 -9.23
C VAL A 121 1.60 -9.66 -10.74
N ARG A 122 2.32 -8.87 -11.55
CA ARG A 122 2.16 -8.81 -13.03
C ARG A 122 2.36 -10.14 -13.80
N PRO A 123 3.07 -11.20 -13.34
CA PRO A 123 3.08 -12.48 -14.04
C PRO A 123 1.78 -13.25 -13.82
N ALA A 124 0.95 -12.85 -12.86
CA ALA A 124 -0.36 -13.40 -12.63
C ALA A 124 -1.40 -12.47 -13.30
N LYS A 125 -2.35 -13.05 -14.04
CA LYS A 125 -3.43 -12.43 -14.82
C LYS A 125 -4.42 -11.57 -14.00
N TYR A 126 -3.96 -10.64 -13.18
CA TYR A 126 -4.78 -9.97 -12.18
C TYR A 126 -4.46 -8.47 -12.13
N HIS A 127 -5.16 -7.72 -12.98
CA HIS A 127 -5.20 -6.25 -13.07
C HIS A 127 -5.79 -5.56 -11.81
N TRP A 128 -5.99 -6.30 -10.72
CA TRP A 128 -6.80 -5.91 -9.57
C TRP A 128 -6.11 -4.95 -8.60
N PHE A 129 -4.77 -4.85 -8.61
CA PHE A 129 -4.06 -3.93 -7.70
C PHE A 129 -4.12 -2.45 -8.09
N TYR A 130 -4.64 -2.14 -9.29
CA TYR A 130 -5.00 -0.76 -9.68
C TYR A 130 -6.44 -0.41 -9.30
N ILE A 131 -7.28 -1.38 -8.95
CA ILE A 131 -8.74 -1.22 -8.77
C ILE A 131 -9.24 -2.19 -7.68
N ASN A 132 -8.81 -2.01 -6.45
CA ASN A 132 -9.78 -1.64 -5.43
C ASN A 132 -9.26 -0.39 -4.85
#